data_AF-A0A2K4KKD7-F1
#
_entry.id   AF-A0A2K4KKD7-F1
#
_cell.length_a   1.000
_cell.length_b   1.000
_cell.length_c   1.000
_cell.angle_alpha   90.00
_cell.angle_beta   90.00
_cell.angle_gamma   90.00
#
_symmetry.space_group_name_H-M   'P 1'
#
loop_
_entity.id
_entity.type
_entity.pdbx_description
1 polymer ?
#
loop_
_entity_poly.entity_id
_entity_poly.type
_entity_poly.pdbx_seq_one_letter_code
_entity_poly.pdbx_strand_id
1 'polypeptide(L)'
;MMAHKLPPFRPVTQAELRAIWSQHADSDIRRLVLEIVRYRNVIADIDKLYKTTHQAWRDSFGGNLVALHLFQQLMTLERERLP
;
A
#
# COMPACT_ATOMS: atom_id res chain seq x y z
N MET A 1 19.58 33.30 3.36
CA MET A 1 18.84 32.23 4.07
C MET A 1 19.17 30.90 3.41
N MET A 2 19.81 29.97 4.13
CA MET A 2 20.10 28.64 3.62
C MET A 2 18.83 27.79 3.73
N ALA A 3 18.22 27.45 2.60
CA ALA A 3 17.10 26.51 2.56
C ALA A 3 17.59 25.15 3.10
N HIS A 4 17.20 24.81 4.33
CA HIS A 4 17.42 23.47 4.87
C HIS A 4 16.64 22.51 3.98
N LYS A 5 17.35 21.72 3.16
CA LYS A 5 16.74 20.62 2.42
C LYS A 5 16.07 19.71 3.44
N LEU A 6 14.78 19.47 3.27
CA LEU A 6 14.07 18.47 4.05
C LEU A 6 14.84 17.15 3.95
N PRO A 7 15.09 16.46 5.07
CA PRO A 7 15.74 15.16 5.03
C PRO A 7 14.91 14.24 4.11
N PRO A 8 15.56 13.38 3.32
CA PRO A 8 14.84 12.45 2.48
C PRO A 8 13.96 11.57 3.37
N PHE A 9 12.68 11.46 3.01
CA PHE A 9 11.78 10.52 3.67
C PHE A 9 12.36 9.11 3.52
N ARG A 10 12.75 8.52 4.65
CA ARG A 10 13.19 7.12 4.70
C ARG A 10 12.00 6.28 5.13
N PRO A 11 11.47 5.41 4.25
CA PRO A 11 10.38 4.52 4.62
C PRO A 11 10.83 3.59 5.74
N VAL A 12 10.00 3.43 6.77
CA VAL A 12 10.27 2.51 7.88
C VAL A 12 10.36 1.08 7.35
N THR A 13 11.40 0.32 7.64
CA THR A 13 11.54 -1.06 7.19
C THR A 13 10.62 -2.01 7.95
N GLN A 14 10.38 -3.22 7.42
CA GLN A 14 9.64 -4.27 8.14
C GLN A 14 10.32 -4.65 9.47
N ALA A 15 11.65 -4.59 9.52
CA ALA A 15 12.42 -4.87 10.73
C ALA A 15 12.20 -3.78 11.80
N GLU A 16 12.23 -2.51 11.40
CA GLU A 16 11.93 -1.38 12.28
C GLU A 16 10.48 -1.43 12.77
N LEU A 17 9.50 -1.76 11.93
CA LEU A 17 8.10 -1.94 12.37
C LEU A 17 7.96 -3.05 13.41
N ARG A 18 8.68 -4.18 13.25
CA ARG A 18 8.71 -5.26 14.25
C ARG A 18 9.37 -4.84 15.55
N ALA A 19 10.44 -4.05 15.48
CA ALA A 19 11.09 -3.49 16.66
C ALA A 19 10.16 -2.51 17.39
N ILE A 20 9.47 -1.62 16.67
CA ILE A 20 8.49 -0.69 17.24
C ILE A 20 7.36 -1.46 17.93
N TRP A 21 6.84 -2.51 17.30
CA TRP A 21 5.79 -3.36 17.88
C TRP A 21 6.23 -4.05 19.19
N SER A 22 7.47 -4.52 19.25
CA SER A 22 7.98 -5.19 20.45
C SER A 22 8.36 -4.22 21.57
N GLN A 23 8.87 -3.04 21.22
CA GLN A 23 9.30 -2.02 22.17
C GLN A 23 8.15 -1.20 22.76
N HIS A 24 7.03 -1.08 22.04
CA HIS A 24 5.89 -0.30 22.49
C HIS A 24 4.65 -1.20 22.72
N ALA A 25 4.23 -1.30 23.98
CA ALA A 25 3.00 -1.99 24.37
C ALA A 25 1.73 -1.15 24.17
N ASP A 26 1.90 0.15 23.91
CA ASP A 26 0.82 1.10 23.65
C ASP A 26 -0.07 0.67 22.47
N SER A 27 -1.38 0.67 22.69
CA SER A 27 -2.37 0.20 21.71
C SER A 27 -2.42 1.06 20.45
N ASP A 28 -2.21 2.36 20.58
CA ASP A 28 -2.30 3.30 19.46
C ASP A 28 -1.07 3.19 18.57
N ILE A 29 0.11 3.04 19.18
CA ILE A 29 1.36 2.77 18.44
C ILE A 29 1.26 1.43 17.69
N ARG A 30 0.75 0.39 18.34
CA ARG A 30 0.54 -0.92 17.72
C ARG A 30 -0.45 -0.85 16.57
N ARG A 31 -1.56 -0.13 16.74
CA ARG A 31 -2.54 0.10 15.68
C ARG A 31 -1.92 0.82 14.49
N LEU A 32 -1.10 1.84 14.73
CA LEU A 32 -0.41 2.57 13.67
C LEU A 32 0.55 1.66 12.88
N VAL A 33 1.32 0.81 13.57
CA VAL A 33 2.19 -0.17 12.91
C VAL A 33 1.39 -1.11 12.02
N LEU A 34 0.25 -1.61 12.50
CA LEU A 34 -0.62 -2.48 11.71
C LEU A 34 -1.21 -1.78 10.49
N GLU A 35 -1.63 -0.52 10.62
CA GLU A 35 -2.10 0.27 9.47
C GLU A 35 -1.01 0.43 8.42
N ILE A 36 0.24 0.70 8.82
CA ILE A 36 1.37 0.80 7.87
C ILE A 36 1.58 -0.53 7.13
N VAL A 37 1.53 -1.66 7.84
CA VAL A 37 1.65 -2.99 7.23
C VAL A 37 0.49 -3.27 6.28
N ARG A 38 -0.74 -2.92 6.66
CA ARG A 38 -1.94 -3.07 5.84
C ARG A 38 -1.80 -2.28 4.54
N TYR A 39 -1.38 -1.01 4.59
CA TYR A 39 -1.17 -0.19 3.39
C TYR A 39 -0.14 -0.79 2.43
N ARG A 40 0.94 -1.38 2.96
CA ARG A 40 1.94 -2.06 2.11
C ARG A 40 1.37 -3.25 1.38
N ASN A 41 0.53 -4.03 2.06
CA ASN A 41 -0.12 -5.18 1.45
C ASN A 41 -1.09 -4.73 0.35
N VAL A 42 -1.88 -3.68 0.61
CA VAL A 42 -2.77 -3.09 -0.40
C VAL A 42 -2.00 -2.64 -1.65
N ILE A 43 -0.86 -1.96 -1.49
CA ILE A 43 -0.04 -1.52 -2.63
C ILE A 43 0.54 -2.74 -3.38
N ALA A 44 0.98 -3.77 -2.67
CA ALA A 44 1.46 -5.00 -3.29
C ALA A 44 0.36 -5.74 -4.07
N ASP A 45 -0.87 -5.75 -3.55
CA ASP A 45 -2.03 -6.33 -4.22
C ASP A 45 -2.39 -5.55 -5.49
N ILE A 46 -2.32 -4.22 -5.44
CA ILE A 46 -2.47 -3.35 -6.61
C ILE A 46 -1.41 -3.68 -7.69
N ASP A 47 -0.14 -3.80 -7.31
CA ASP A 47 0.94 -4.15 -8.26
C ASP A 47 0.73 -5.53 -8.88
N LYS A 48 0.26 -6.50 -8.09
CA LYS A 48 -0.09 -7.84 -8.59
C LYS A 48 -1.24 -7.78 -9.60
N LEU A 49 -2.33 -7.08 -9.28
CA LEU A 49 -3.47 -6.90 -10.18
C LEU A 49 -3.07 -6.17 -11.47
N TYR A 50 -2.20 -5.17 -11.37
CA TYR A 50 -1.66 -4.46 -12.53
C TYR A 50 -0.84 -5.39 -13.43
N LYS A 51 0.08 -6.19 -12.87
CA LYS A 51 0.88 -7.17 -13.61
C LYS A 51 0.02 -8.22 -14.30
N THR A 52 -0.99 -8.75 -13.61
CA THR A 52 -1.93 -9.71 -14.22
C THR A 52 -2.73 -9.07 -15.35
N THR A 53 -3.20 -7.83 -15.19
CA THR A 53 -3.92 -7.10 -16.23
C THR A 53 -3.02 -6.83 -17.45
N HIS A 54 -1.79 -6.41 -17.21
CA HIS A 54 -0.82 -6.11 -18.27
C HIS A 54 -0.37 -7.36 -19.03
N GLN A 55 -0.14 -8.47 -18.33
CA GLN A 55 0.21 -9.75 -18.95
C GLN A 55 -0.96 -10.30 -19.77
N ALA A 56 -2.18 -10.29 -19.23
CA ALA A 56 -3.37 -10.74 -19.95
C ALA A 56 -3.72 -9.85 -21.15
N TRP A 57 -3.48 -8.54 -21.07
CA TRP A 57 -3.63 -7.61 -22.21
C TRP A 57 -2.62 -7.92 -23.32
N ARG A 58 -1.38 -8.27 -22.96
CA ARG A 58 -0.35 -8.71 -23.92
C ARG A 58 -0.73 -10.05 -24.56
N ASP A 59 -1.35 -10.95 -23.81
CA ASP A 59 -1.59 -12.33 -24.24
C ASP A 59 -2.93 -12.51 -24.99
N SER A 60 -3.95 -11.69 -24.75
CA SER A 60 -5.27 -11.83 -25.38
C SER A 60 -6.12 -10.55 -25.26
N PHE A 61 -6.34 -9.85 -26.37
CA PHE A 61 -7.25 -8.70 -26.46
C PHE A 61 -8.72 -9.10 -26.15
N GLY A 62 -9.13 -9.25 -24.89
CA GLY A 62 -10.57 -9.33 -24.58
C GLY A 62 -11.04 -9.80 -23.20
N GLY A 63 -10.19 -10.37 -22.34
CA GLY A 63 -10.69 -11.03 -21.12
C GLY A 63 -10.23 -10.40 -19.82
N ASN A 64 -10.72 -9.21 -19.40
CA ASN A 64 -10.42 -8.72 -18.04
C ASN A 64 -11.32 -7.62 -17.44
N LEU A 65 -12.63 -7.65 -17.71
CA LEU A 65 -13.58 -6.81 -16.97
C LEU A 65 -13.55 -7.04 -15.45
N VAL A 66 -13.22 -8.26 -15.01
CA VAL A 66 -13.17 -8.63 -13.58
C VAL A 66 -11.96 -8.03 -12.87
N ALA A 67 -10.76 -8.08 -13.47
CA ALA A 67 -9.56 -7.50 -12.85
C ALA A 67 -9.65 -5.98 -12.71
N LEU A 68 -10.18 -5.30 -13.74
CA LEU A 68 -10.44 -3.86 -13.69
C LEU A 68 -11.52 -3.52 -12.66
N HIS A 69 -12.57 -4.36 -12.54
CA HIS A 69 -13.60 -4.19 -11.51
C HIS A 69 -13.04 -4.33 -10.09
N LEU A 70 -12.18 -5.34 -9.84
CA LEU A 70 -11.51 -5.50 -8.54
C LEU A 70 -10.59 -4.32 -8.22
N PHE A 71 -9.87 -3.79 -9.22
CA PHE A 71 -9.06 -2.60 -9.06
C PHE A 71 -9.91 -1.35 -8.72
N GLN A 72 -11.03 -1.17 -9.41
CA GLN A 72 -11.98 -0.09 -9.10
C GLN A 72 -12.58 -0.22 -7.70
N GLN A 73 -12.93 -1.43 -7.26
CA GLN A 73 -13.40 -1.67 -5.88
C GLN A 73 -12.33 -1.28 -4.86
N LEU A 74 -11.07 -1.66 -5.09
CA LEU A 74 -9.96 -1.34 -4.21
C LEU A 74 -9.73 0.17 -4.11
N MET A 75 -9.78 0.87 -5.25
CA MET A 75 -9.68 2.33 -5.31
C MET A 75 -10.86 3.03 -4.63
N THR A 76 -12.10 2.52 -4.78
CA THR A 76 -13.28 3.08 -4.10
C THR A 76 -13.20 2.92 -2.58
N LEU A 77 -12.78 1.74 -2.10
CA LEU A 77 -12.60 1.48 -0.67
C LEU A 77 -11.54 2.38 -0.03
N GLU A 78 -10.47 2.71 -0.77
CA GLU A 78 -9.46 3.67 -0.31
C GLU A 78 -9.97 5.12 -0.40
N ARG A 79 -10.81 5.46 -1.38
CA ARG A 79 -11.39 6.80 -1.53
C ARG A 79 -12.44 7.14 -0.47
N GLU A 80 -13.27 6.18 -0.06
CA GLU A 80 -14.28 6.36 1.01
C GLU A 80 -13.67 6.57 2.40
N ARG A 81 -12.35 6.43 2.54
CA ARG A 81 -11.61 6.62 3.81
C ARG A 81 -10.95 8.00 3.93
N LEU A 82 -10.96 8.79 2.86
CA LEU A 82 -10.57 10.19 2.92
C LEU A 82 -11.77 10.98 3.46
N PRO A 83 -11.58 11.90 4.43
CA PRO A 83 -12.67 12.72 4.97
C PRO A 83 -13.31 13.62 3.93
#